data_AF-A0A9D8WEL0-F1
#
_entry.id   AF-A0A9D8WEL0-F1
#
_cell.length_a   1.000
_cell.length_b   1.000
_cell.length_c   1.000
_cell.angle_alpha   90.00
_cell.angle_beta   90.00
_cell.angle_gamma   90.00
#
_symmetry.space_group_name_H-M   'P 1'
#
loop_
_entity.id
_entity.type
_entity.pdbx_description
1 polymer ?
#
loop_
_entity_poly.entity_id
_entity_poly.type
_entity_poly.pdbx_seq_one_letter_code
_entity_poly.pdbx_strand_id
1 'polypeptide(L)'
;MRRYPFIAFLFPFLVCLAFSPVRADDGEGKCESSDVQFPADRAYREKTCRGERLEKEGRYGEAAEAYQAALDMDLFEVPNFELLPRLALMHHMAGDEAQARETLEEAKLALQVMAGAVVCYGSDGTTEFHLKERSGARLPDSPLTEKVMNRMCGAMYEGTYGNYTSLEGLLADAKLVEEYYSVEGEVSPGDRGR
;
A
#
# COMPACT_ATOMS: atom_id res chain seq x y z
N MET A 1 70.71 -18.30 -42.41
CA MET A 1 69.51 -17.48 -42.64
C MET A 1 68.32 -18.10 -41.92
N ARG A 2 67.86 -17.52 -40.80
CA ARG A 2 66.54 -17.80 -40.22
C ARG A 2 66.02 -16.48 -39.64
N ARG A 3 64.94 -15.97 -40.24
CA ARG A 3 64.30 -14.69 -39.94
C ARG A 3 63.27 -14.92 -38.83
N TYR A 4 63.30 -14.09 -37.79
CA TYR A 4 62.24 -13.99 -36.78
C TYR A 4 61.17 -13.03 -37.28
N PRO A 5 59.86 -13.33 -37.16
CA PRO A 5 58.84 -12.31 -37.29
C PRO A 5 58.54 -11.68 -35.93
N PHE A 6 58.64 -10.35 -35.93
CA PHE A 6 58.02 -9.42 -35.01
C PHE A 6 56.52 -9.76 -34.84
N ILE A 7 56.05 -9.86 -33.59
CA ILE A 7 54.62 -9.74 -33.27
C ILE A 7 54.46 -8.55 -32.34
N ALA A 8 53.69 -7.59 -32.83
CA ALA A 8 53.42 -6.29 -32.25
C ALA A 8 52.58 -6.40 -30.97
N PHE A 9 53.01 -5.68 -29.94
CA PHE A 9 52.22 -5.39 -28.76
C PHE A 9 51.06 -4.47 -29.14
N LEU A 10 49.84 -5.01 -29.17
CA LEU A 10 48.60 -4.23 -29.17
C LEU A 10 48.18 -4.01 -27.72
N PHE A 11 48.41 -2.78 -27.23
CA PHE A 11 47.81 -2.27 -26.00
C PHE A 11 46.29 -2.11 -26.21
N PRO A 12 45.42 -2.81 -25.46
CA PRO A 12 44.04 -2.39 -25.37
C PRO A 12 43.99 -1.14 -24.48
N PHE A 13 43.52 -0.04 -25.06
CA PHE A 13 43.08 1.15 -24.35
C PHE A 13 42.08 0.72 -23.27
N LEU A 14 42.55 0.72 -22.02
CA LEU A 14 41.69 0.65 -20.84
C LEU A 14 40.97 2.00 -20.75
N VAL A 15 39.83 2.11 -21.46
CA VAL A 15 38.91 3.24 -21.28
C VAL A 15 38.32 3.07 -19.89
N CYS A 16 38.93 3.75 -18.91
CA CYS A 16 38.28 4.03 -17.64
C CYS A 16 37.07 4.92 -17.94
N LEU A 17 35.93 4.29 -18.25
CA LEU A 17 34.63 4.90 -18.03
C LEU A 17 34.58 5.21 -16.54
N ALA A 18 34.94 6.45 -16.20
CA ALA A 18 34.63 7.03 -14.93
C ALA A 18 33.11 6.97 -14.81
N PHE A 19 32.62 5.91 -14.17
CA PHE A 19 31.32 5.93 -13.52
C PHE A 19 31.43 7.04 -12.48
N SER A 20 31.07 8.25 -12.90
CA SER A 20 30.61 9.26 -11.95
C SER A 20 29.55 8.55 -11.12
N PRO A 21 29.71 8.42 -9.79
CA PRO A 21 28.59 8.00 -8.99
C PRO A 21 27.49 9.01 -9.29
N VAL A 22 26.40 8.53 -9.88
CA VAL A 22 25.14 9.28 -9.84
C VAL A 22 24.90 9.46 -8.35
N ARG A 23 25.22 10.66 -7.86
CA ARG A 23 24.68 11.14 -6.59
C ARG A 23 23.18 11.09 -6.83
N ALA A 24 22.54 10.06 -6.26
CA ALA A 24 21.11 10.10 -6.05
C ALA A 24 20.87 11.43 -5.37
N ASP A 25 20.25 12.33 -6.12
CA ASP A 25 19.88 13.64 -5.62
C ASP A 25 18.97 13.36 -4.42
N ASP A 26 19.43 13.77 -3.23
CA ASP A 26 18.70 13.69 -1.95
C ASP A 26 17.56 14.73 -1.95
N GLY A 27 16.92 14.91 -3.09
CA GLY A 27 15.63 15.55 -3.19
C GLY A 27 14.68 14.70 -2.36
N GLU A 28 14.58 15.04 -1.08
CA GLU A 28 13.35 14.98 -0.31
C GLU A 28 12.30 15.79 -1.08
N GLY A 29 11.88 15.27 -2.25
CA GLY A 29 10.60 15.58 -2.82
C GLY A 29 9.64 15.20 -1.71
N LYS A 30 9.08 16.24 -1.06
CA LYS A 30 8.07 16.07 -0.03
C LYS A 30 7.12 15.02 -0.56
N CYS A 31 7.09 13.89 0.12
CA CYS A 31 6.10 12.88 -0.15
C CYS A 31 4.77 13.56 0.15
N GLU A 32 4.09 13.99 -0.91
CA GLU A 32 2.78 14.61 -0.88
C GLU A 32 1.68 13.57 -0.59
N SER A 33 2.05 12.34 -0.18
CA SER A 33 1.10 11.33 0.27
C SER A 33 0.22 11.97 1.33
N SER A 34 -1.00 12.24 0.91
CA SER A 34 -2.01 12.98 1.62
C SER A 34 -2.36 12.26 2.93
N ASP A 35 -2.50 13.07 3.98
CA ASP A 35 -3.52 12.89 5.03
C ASP A 35 -3.34 11.86 6.15
N VAL A 36 -2.24 11.11 6.25
CA VAL A 36 -1.95 10.42 7.53
C VAL A 36 -1.37 11.43 8.54
N GLN A 37 -2.24 12.29 9.10
CA GLN A 37 -1.94 13.32 10.10
C GLN A 37 -1.74 12.77 11.54
N PHE A 38 -1.59 11.46 11.70
CA PHE A 38 -1.15 10.88 12.96
C PHE A 38 0.37 10.75 12.97
N PRO A 39 1.04 10.60 14.13
CA PRO A 39 2.47 10.27 14.18
C PRO A 39 2.68 8.85 13.61
N ALA A 40 2.44 8.67 12.32
CA ALA A 40 2.75 7.47 11.58
C ALA A 40 4.25 7.25 11.73
N ASP A 41 4.58 6.03 12.13
CA ASP A 41 5.95 5.58 12.27
C ASP A 41 6.78 6.08 11.07
N ARG A 42 7.90 6.73 11.36
CA ARG A 42 8.75 7.33 10.33
C ARG A 42 9.12 6.30 9.26
N ALA A 43 9.37 5.05 9.64
CA ALA A 43 9.71 3.99 8.72
C ALA A 43 8.51 3.57 7.84
N TYR A 44 7.29 3.60 8.36
CA TYR A 44 6.09 3.35 7.54
C TYR A 44 5.98 4.40 6.44
N ARG A 45 6.06 5.69 6.82
CA ARG A 45 6.04 6.80 5.87
C ARG A 45 7.15 6.67 4.83
N GLU A 46 8.38 6.42 5.25
CA GLU A 46 9.51 6.27 4.31
C GLU A 46 9.27 5.15 3.27
N LYS A 47 8.68 4.02 3.67
CA LYS A 47 8.36 2.91 2.76
C LYS A 47 7.22 3.27 1.81
N THR A 48 6.13 3.82 2.32
CA THR A 48 5.00 4.27 1.49
C THR A 48 5.43 5.32 0.46
N CYS A 49 6.22 6.29 0.89
CA CYS A 49 6.76 7.33 0.03
C CYS A 49 7.72 6.80 -1.03
N ARG A 50 8.53 5.80 -0.66
CA ARG A 50 9.36 5.08 -1.64
C ARG A 50 8.49 4.38 -2.68
N GLY A 51 7.42 3.70 -2.25
CA GLY A 51 6.47 3.05 -3.15
C GLY A 51 5.84 4.02 -4.16
N GLU A 52 5.34 5.16 -3.68
CA GLU A 52 4.73 6.18 -4.54
C GLU A 52 5.70 6.79 -5.57
N ARG A 53 6.95 7.01 -5.16
CA ARG A 53 7.98 7.50 -6.09
C ARG A 53 8.26 6.45 -7.18
N LEU A 54 8.42 5.19 -6.80
CA LEU A 54 8.67 4.10 -7.74
C LEU A 54 7.48 3.87 -8.68
N GLU A 55 6.25 4.02 -8.18
CA GLU A 55 5.03 4.00 -8.99
C GLU A 55 5.07 5.10 -10.08
N LYS A 56 5.38 6.35 -9.69
CA LYS A 56 5.49 7.48 -10.62
C LYS A 56 6.60 7.30 -11.67
N GLU A 57 7.66 6.57 -11.32
CA GLU A 57 8.75 6.18 -12.21
C GLU A 57 8.40 4.99 -13.14
N GLY A 58 7.23 4.36 -12.98
CA GLY A 58 6.83 3.17 -13.73
C GLY A 58 7.53 1.87 -13.30
N ARG A 59 8.19 1.88 -12.14
CA ARG A 59 8.94 0.74 -11.58
C ARG A 59 8.04 -0.09 -10.68
N TYR A 60 7.02 -0.68 -11.28
CA TYR A 60 5.88 -1.27 -10.56
C TYR A 60 6.26 -2.44 -9.65
N GLY A 61 7.20 -3.30 -10.04
CA GLY A 61 7.67 -4.40 -9.18
C GLY A 61 8.32 -3.89 -7.88
N GLU A 62 9.18 -2.88 -7.98
CA GLU A 62 9.83 -2.29 -6.81
C GLU A 62 8.87 -1.45 -5.96
N ALA A 63 7.88 -0.81 -6.60
CA ALA A 63 6.79 -0.13 -5.90
C ALA A 63 5.97 -1.11 -5.07
N ALA A 64 5.63 -2.28 -5.63
CA ALA A 64 4.94 -3.36 -4.92
C ALA A 64 5.75 -3.83 -3.70
N GLU A 65 7.06 -4.07 -3.85
CA GLU A 65 7.94 -4.43 -2.72
C GLU A 65 7.94 -3.37 -1.62
N ALA A 66 7.99 -2.08 -1.97
CA ALA A 66 7.99 -0.99 -1.00
C ALA A 66 6.65 -0.87 -0.25
N TYR A 67 5.51 -1.03 -0.94
CA TYR A 67 4.20 -1.06 -0.31
C TYR A 67 3.98 -2.29 0.57
N GLN A 68 4.40 -3.48 0.11
CA GLN A 68 4.35 -4.68 0.93
C GLN A 68 5.16 -4.51 2.22
N ALA A 69 6.37 -3.96 2.12
CA ALA A 69 7.20 -3.70 3.30
C ALA A 69 6.57 -2.70 4.27
N ALA A 70 5.71 -1.79 3.82
CA ALA A 70 4.94 -0.89 4.68
C ALA A 70 3.77 -1.63 5.33
N LEU A 71 3.08 -2.48 4.57
CA LEU A 71 1.97 -3.33 5.01
C LEU A 71 2.38 -4.39 6.05
N ASP A 72 3.62 -4.85 6.00
CA ASP A 72 4.21 -5.82 6.93
C ASP A 72 4.62 -5.19 8.28
N MET A 73 4.45 -3.87 8.44
CA MET A 73 4.71 -3.20 9.71
C MET A 73 3.54 -3.36 10.67
N ASP A 74 3.85 -3.75 11.90
CA ASP A 74 2.89 -3.86 13.01
C ASP A 74 2.46 -2.47 13.50
N LEU A 75 1.45 -1.90 12.84
CA LEU A 75 0.85 -0.63 13.21
C LEU A 75 -0.45 -0.88 13.98
N PHE A 76 -0.35 -0.99 15.30
CA PHE A 76 -1.48 -1.33 16.19
C PHE A 76 -2.57 -0.25 16.28
N GLU A 77 -2.30 0.97 15.81
CA GLU A 77 -3.18 2.13 16.00
C GLU A 77 -3.66 2.78 14.70
N VAL A 78 -3.15 2.33 13.55
CA VAL A 78 -3.41 2.99 12.26
C VAL A 78 -3.85 1.95 11.25
N PRO A 79 -5.01 2.14 10.60
CA PRO A 79 -5.39 1.47 9.35
C PRO A 79 -4.22 1.39 8.34
N ASN A 80 -3.44 0.31 8.37
CA ASN A 80 -2.37 0.07 7.39
C ASN A 80 -2.89 -0.67 6.15
N PHE A 81 -4.19 -1.00 6.07
CA PHE A 81 -4.81 -1.70 4.94
C PHE A 81 -5.13 -0.79 3.74
N GLU A 82 -5.03 0.54 3.88
CA GLU A 82 -5.29 1.51 2.80
C GLU A 82 -4.33 1.33 1.61
N LEU A 83 -3.16 0.72 1.83
CA LEU A 83 -2.20 0.41 0.78
C LEU A 83 -2.57 -0.80 -0.06
N LEU A 84 -3.49 -1.68 0.40
CA LEU A 84 -3.80 -2.92 -0.31
C LEU A 84 -4.31 -2.70 -1.75
N PRO A 85 -5.23 -1.76 -2.05
CA PRO A 85 -5.64 -1.49 -3.43
C PRO A 85 -4.49 -0.98 -4.31
N ARG A 86 -3.60 -0.13 -3.76
CA ARG A 86 -2.43 0.36 -4.50
C ARG A 86 -1.43 -0.76 -4.76
N LEU A 87 -1.18 -1.62 -3.77
CA LEU A 87 -0.31 -2.79 -3.93
C LEU A 87 -0.86 -3.75 -4.99
N ALA A 88 -2.17 -4.04 -4.98
CA ALA A 88 -2.82 -4.86 -6.00
C ALA A 88 -2.62 -4.27 -7.41
N LEU A 89 -2.76 -2.94 -7.55
CA LEU A 89 -2.48 -2.23 -8.79
C LEU A 89 -1.01 -2.38 -9.21
N MET A 90 -0.06 -2.25 -8.28
CA MET A 90 1.37 -2.41 -8.59
C MET A 90 1.69 -3.83 -9.07
N HIS A 91 1.13 -4.86 -8.45
CA HIS A 91 1.26 -6.24 -8.93
C HIS A 91 0.71 -6.42 -10.35
N HIS A 92 -0.48 -5.87 -10.62
CA HIS A 92 -1.09 -5.94 -11.96
C HIS A 92 -0.23 -5.23 -13.00
N MET A 93 0.23 -4.01 -12.71
CA MET A 93 1.08 -3.22 -13.61
C MET A 93 2.46 -3.87 -13.85
N ALA A 94 2.94 -4.69 -12.91
CA ALA A 94 4.13 -5.52 -13.05
C ALA A 94 3.88 -6.85 -13.81
N GLY A 95 2.63 -7.19 -14.13
CA GLY A 95 2.22 -8.43 -14.80
C GLY A 95 2.01 -9.62 -13.86
N ASP A 96 2.00 -9.42 -12.54
CA ASP A 96 1.72 -10.46 -11.55
C ASP A 96 0.23 -10.54 -11.20
N GLU A 97 -0.55 -11.09 -12.13
CA GLU A 97 -2.01 -11.21 -12.00
C GLU A 97 -2.47 -12.15 -10.87
N ALA A 98 -1.60 -13.05 -10.42
CA ALA A 98 -1.92 -13.93 -9.30
C ALA A 98 -1.91 -13.13 -8.00
N GLN A 99 -0.81 -12.42 -7.73
CA GLN A 99 -0.71 -11.58 -6.54
C GLN A 99 -1.71 -10.43 -6.57
N ALA A 100 -1.90 -9.78 -7.71
CA ALA A 100 -2.87 -8.70 -7.84
C ALA A 100 -4.28 -9.11 -7.37
N ARG A 101 -4.73 -10.32 -7.76
CA ARG A 101 -6.04 -10.85 -7.34
C ARG A 101 -6.07 -11.21 -5.86
N GLU A 102 -5.02 -11.84 -5.35
CA GLU A 102 -4.94 -12.17 -3.92
C GLU A 102 -4.99 -10.90 -3.05
N THR A 103 -4.18 -9.90 -3.38
CA THR A 103 -4.15 -8.61 -2.67
C THR A 103 -5.48 -7.87 -2.78
N LEU A 104 -6.19 -7.98 -3.91
CA LEU A 104 -7.49 -7.33 -4.07
C LEU A 104 -8.58 -7.99 -3.22
N GLU A 105 -8.58 -9.32 -3.08
CA GLU A 105 -9.48 -10.00 -2.14
C GLU A 105 -9.14 -9.65 -0.68
N GLU A 106 -7.85 -9.46 -0.37
CA GLU A 106 -7.41 -8.96 0.94
C GLU A 106 -7.92 -7.54 1.21
N ALA A 107 -7.78 -6.64 0.24
CA ALA A 107 -8.31 -5.28 0.30
C ALA A 107 -9.82 -5.27 0.52
N LYS A 108 -10.55 -6.10 -0.23
CA LYS A 108 -12.00 -6.22 -0.14
C LYS A 108 -12.42 -6.71 1.24
N LEU A 109 -11.79 -7.75 1.78
CA LEU A 109 -12.14 -8.27 3.10
C LEU A 109 -11.79 -7.25 4.20
N ALA A 110 -10.66 -6.55 4.11
CA ALA A 110 -10.31 -5.45 5.02
C ALA A 110 -11.35 -4.33 4.99
N LEU A 111 -11.80 -3.92 3.81
CA LEU A 111 -12.87 -2.94 3.66
C LEU A 111 -14.21 -3.44 4.23
N GLN A 112 -14.53 -4.73 4.10
CA GLN A 112 -15.73 -5.32 4.70
C GLN A 112 -15.68 -5.27 6.24
N VAL A 113 -14.50 -5.45 6.84
CA VAL A 113 -14.28 -5.27 8.27
C VAL A 113 -14.49 -3.80 8.67
N MET A 114 -13.84 -2.87 7.94
CA MET A 114 -14.00 -1.43 8.16
C MET A 114 -15.46 -0.98 8.06
N ALA A 115 -16.20 -1.48 7.07
CA ALA A 115 -17.62 -1.20 6.87
C ALA A 115 -18.55 -1.97 7.82
N GLY A 116 -18.02 -2.78 8.76
CA GLY A 116 -18.83 -3.52 9.73
C GLY A 116 -19.72 -4.62 9.14
N ALA A 117 -19.45 -5.03 7.90
CA ALA A 117 -20.12 -6.17 7.25
C ALA A 117 -19.54 -7.51 7.76
N VAL A 118 -18.23 -7.50 8.03
CA VAL A 118 -17.49 -8.55 8.72
C VAL A 118 -17.02 -7.97 10.05
N VAL A 119 -17.03 -8.77 11.11
CA VAL A 119 -16.63 -8.35 12.45
C VAL A 119 -15.56 -9.29 13.01
N CYS A 120 -14.57 -8.69 13.68
CA CYS A 120 -13.65 -9.41 14.55
C CYS A 120 -14.42 -9.88 15.79
N TYR A 121 -14.18 -11.11 16.23
CA TYR A 121 -14.68 -11.61 17.51
C TYR A 121 -13.65 -12.50 18.17
N GLY A 122 -13.46 -12.33 19.48
CA GLY A 122 -12.63 -13.21 20.29
C GLY A 122 -13.44 -14.34 20.92
N SER A 123 -12.78 -15.46 21.23
CA SER A 123 -13.34 -16.44 22.17
C SER A 123 -13.06 -15.97 23.60
N ASP A 124 -14.05 -16.03 24.48
CA ASP A 124 -13.96 -15.52 25.86
C ASP A 124 -12.67 -15.99 26.57
N GLY A 125 -11.82 -15.02 26.96
CA GLY A 125 -10.58 -15.28 27.70
C GLY A 125 -9.37 -15.66 26.85
N THR A 126 -9.46 -15.61 25.52
CA THR A 126 -8.32 -15.83 24.60
C THR A 126 -7.93 -14.56 23.87
N THR A 127 -6.66 -14.48 23.43
CA THR A 127 -6.18 -13.45 22.50
C THR A 127 -6.41 -13.83 21.04
N GLU A 128 -7.10 -14.94 20.79
CA GLU A 128 -7.40 -15.42 19.45
C GLU A 128 -8.65 -14.73 18.92
N PHE A 129 -8.47 -14.03 17.80
CA PHE A 129 -9.56 -13.43 17.05
C PHE A 129 -10.01 -14.37 15.95
N HIS A 130 -11.22 -14.13 15.45
CA HIS A 130 -11.78 -14.76 14.27
C HIS A 130 -12.62 -13.73 13.52
N LEU A 131 -12.91 -14.00 12.25
CA LEU A 131 -13.82 -13.20 11.44
C LEU A 131 -15.16 -13.90 11.27
N LYS A 132 -16.25 -13.15 11.41
CA LYS A 132 -17.59 -13.60 11.05
C LYS A 132 -18.33 -12.51 10.29
N GLU A 133 -19.25 -12.91 9.43
CA GLU A 133 -20.25 -12.00 8.88
C GLU A 133 -21.10 -11.43 10.02
N ARG A 134 -21.65 -10.23 9.80
CA ARG A 134 -22.63 -9.63 10.72
C ARG A 134 -23.87 -10.51 10.94
N SER A 135 -24.20 -11.37 9.98
CA SER A 135 -25.25 -12.41 10.08
C SER A 135 -24.99 -13.44 11.20
N GLY A 136 -23.73 -13.54 11.65
CA GLY A 136 -23.26 -14.51 12.63
C GLY A 136 -22.50 -15.69 12.02
N ALA A 137 -22.48 -15.83 10.70
CA ALA A 137 -21.75 -16.91 10.02
C ALA A 137 -20.23 -16.70 10.13
N ARG A 138 -19.51 -17.66 10.71
CA ARG A 138 -18.04 -17.65 10.80
C ARG A 138 -17.43 -17.79 9.40
N LEU A 139 -16.43 -16.97 9.08
CA LEU A 139 -15.64 -17.12 7.86
C LEU A 139 -14.67 -18.31 8.02
N PRO A 140 -14.39 -19.06 6.94
CA PRO A 140 -13.46 -20.19 7.00
C PRO A 140 -12.04 -19.72 7.33
N ASP A 141 -11.34 -20.47 8.17
CA ASP A 141 -9.93 -20.19 8.46
C ASP A 141 -9.11 -20.40 7.17
N SER A 142 -8.45 -19.34 6.73
CA SER A 142 -7.64 -19.28 5.53
C SER A 142 -6.48 -18.29 5.71
N PRO A 143 -5.41 -18.38 4.90
CA PRO A 143 -4.33 -17.40 4.94
C PRO A 143 -4.83 -15.96 4.74
N LEU A 144 -5.86 -15.77 3.91
CA LEU A 144 -6.50 -14.48 3.67
C LEU A 144 -7.16 -13.92 4.94
N THR A 145 -7.99 -14.72 5.60
CA THR A 145 -8.67 -14.31 6.84
C THR A 145 -7.67 -14.06 7.96
N GLU A 146 -6.58 -14.82 8.03
CA GLU A 146 -5.51 -14.65 9.02
C GLU A 146 -4.77 -13.31 8.79
N LYS A 147 -4.37 -13.01 7.56
CA LYS A 147 -3.72 -11.72 7.21
C LYS A 147 -4.60 -10.54 7.61
N VAL A 148 -5.88 -10.55 7.21
CA VAL A 148 -6.81 -9.45 7.54
C VAL A 148 -7.03 -9.38 9.05
N MET A 149 -7.22 -10.51 9.73
CA MET A 149 -7.39 -10.56 11.17
C MET A 149 -6.20 -9.97 11.92
N ASN A 150 -4.97 -10.36 11.59
CA ASN A 150 -3.76 -9.84 12.24
C ASN A 150 -3.60 -8.33 12.03
N ARG A 151 -4.10 -7.81 10.90
CA ARG A 151 -4.03 -6.40 10.55
C ARG A 151 -5.15 -5.56 11.17
N MET A 152 -6.33 -6.14 11.35
CA MET A 152 -7.57 -5.40 11.58
C MET A 152 -8.23 -5.71 12.92
N CYS A 153 -7.92 -6.86 13.53
CA CYS A 153 -8.53 -7.28 14.78
C CYS A 153 -7.64 -6.87 15.96
N GLY A 154 -8.14 -5.91 16.74
CA GLY A 154 -7.52 -5.40 17.95
C GLY A 154 -8.47 -4.48 18.69
N ALA A 155 -8.27 -4.33 20.00
CA ALA A 155 -9.19 -3.61 20.89
C ALA A 155 -9.42 -2.13 20.48
N MET A 156 -8.50 -1.52 19.73
CA MET A 156 -8.66 -0.14 19.27
C MET A 156 -9.77 0.01 18.22
N TYR A 157 -9.96 -1.00 17.38
CA TYR A 157 -10.80 -0.85 16.20
C TYR A 157 -12.28 -1.24 16.41
N GLU A 158 -12.59 -1.94 17.51
CA GLU A 158 -13.96 -2.32 17.86
C GLU A 158 -14.89 -1.12 18.02
N GLY A 159 -14.37 0.04 18.40
CA GLY A 159 -15.15 1.29 18.52
C GLY A 159 -15.21 2.12 17.23
N THR A 160 -14.33 1.86 16.26
CA THR A 160 -14.24 2.62 15.00
C THR A 160 -15.06 1.97 13.88
N TYR A 161 -15.18 0.65 13.91
CA TYR A 161 -15.91 -0.12 12.89
C TYR A 161 -17.37 -0.32 13.28
N GLY A 162 -18.26 -0.33 12.28
CA GLY A 162 -19.67 -0.66 12.49
C GLY A 162 -20.68 0.48 12.35
N ASN A 163 -20.23 1.68 11.96
CA ASN A 163 -21.16 2.74 11.49
C ASN A 163 -21.93 2.29 10.24
N TYR A 164 -21.37 1.36 9.49
CA TYR A 164 -21.95 0.78 8.28
C TYR A 164 -22.35 -0.69 8.50
N THR A 165 -23.19 -1.20 7.60
CA THR A 165 -23.65 -2.60 7.57
C THR A 165 -23.19 -3.34 6.30
N SER A 166 -22.69 -2.61 5.29
CA SER A 166 -22.18 -3.13 4.03
C SER A 166 -21.23 -2.14 3.35
N LEU A 167 -20.45 -2.63 2.38
CA LEU A 167 -19.60 -1.78 1.53
C LEU A 167 -20.43 -0.81 0.69
N GLU A 168 -21.60 -1.25 0.22
CA GLU A 168 -22.52 -0.43 -0.57
C GLU A 168 -23.07 0.74 0.25
N GLY A 169 -23.34 0.53 1.54
CA GLY A 169 -23.75 1.59 2.46
C GLY A 169 -22.64 2.63 2.65
N LEU A 170 -21.40 2.18 2.89
CA LEU A 170 -20.24 3.07 2.98
C LEU A 170 -20.03 3.87 1.68
N LEU A 171 -20.15 3.21 0.53
CA LEU A 171 -19.98 3.85 -0.78
C LEU A 171 -21.10 4.86 -1.07
N ALA A 172 -22.34 4.60 -0.65
CA ALA A 172 -23.45 5.52 -0.83
C ALA A 172 -23.21 6.84 -0.06
N ASP A 173 -22.74 6.75 1.18
CA ASP A 173 -22.38 7.92 1.99
C ASP A 173 -21.17 8.66 1.40
N ALA A 174 -20.13 7.94 0.97
CA ALA A 174 -18.97 8.54 0.32
C ALA A 174 -19.36 9.32 -0.94
N LYS A 175 -20.28 8.79 -1.76
CA LYS A 175 -20.81 9.50 -2.94
C LYS A 175 -21.58 10.76 -2.58
N LEU A 176 -22.37 10.73 -1.50
CA LEU A 176 -23.08 11.91 -1.03
C LEU A 176 -22.10 13.03 -0.63
N VAL A 177 -21.00 12.66 0.04
CA VAL A 177 -19.93 13.59 0.42
C VAL A 177 -19.20 14.13 -0.81
N GLU A 178 -18.89 13.27 -1.78
CA GLU A 178 -18.27 13.66 -3.06
C GLU A 178 -19.16 14.65 -3.82
N GLU A 179 -20.47 14.36 -3.91
CA GLU A 179 -21.46 15.24 -4.55
C GLU A 179 -21.55 16.60 -3.84
N TYR A 180 -21.58 16.60 -2.50
CA TYR A 180 -21.56 17.84 -1.73
C TYR A 180 -20.35 18.72 -2.07
N TYR A 181 -19.14 18.17 -2.06
CA TYR A 181 -17.93 18.93 -2.38
C TYR A 181 -17.84 19.35 -3.84
N SER A 182 -18.41 18.56 -4.76
CA SER A 182 -18.56 18.95 -6.16
C SER A 182 -19.43 20.20 -6.28
N VAL A 183 -20.60 20.21 -5.63
CA VAL A 183 -21.54 21.34 -5.65
C VAL A 183 -20.98 22.57 -4.92
N GLU A 184 -20.37 22.39 -3.75
CA GLU A 184 -19.71 23.47 -3.01
C GLU A 184 -18.65 24.17 -3.86
N GLY A 185 -17.88 23.39 -4.63
CA GLY A 185 -16.90 23.92 -5.58
C GLY A 185 -17.47 24.83 -6.66
N GLU A 186 -18.68 24.53 -7.13
CA GLU A 186 -19.37 25.34 -8.14
C GLU A 186 -20.05 26.57 -7.55
N VAL A 187 -20.56 26.46 -6.33
CA VAL A 187 -21.29 27.54 -5.64
C VAL A 187 -20.33 28.58 -5.03
N SER A 188 -19.15 28.15 -4.55
CA SER A 188 -18.16 29.01 -3.89
C SER A 188 -16.75 28.86 -4.51
N PRO A 189 -16.54 29.26 -5.77
CA PRO A 189 -15.24 29.14 -6.43
C PRO A 189 -14.13 30.04 -5.82
N GLY A 190 -14.48 30.94 -4.90
CA GLY A 190 -13.58 31.96 -4.35
C GLY A 190 -12.78 31.59 -3.09
N ASP A 191 -13.10 30.47 -2.41
CA ASP A 191 -12.51 30.16 -1.09
C ASP A 191 -11.35 29.13 -1.12
N ARG A 192 -11.01 28.56 -2.28
CA ARG A 192 -9.86 27.61 -2.40
C ARG A 192 -8.49 28.27 -2.59
N GLY A 193 -8.33 29.52 -2.13
CA GLY A 193 -7.16 30.34 -2.45
C GLY A 193 -6.61 31.23 -1.33
N ARG A 194 -6.83 30.89 -0.06
CA ARG A 194 -6.17 31.57 1.09
C ARG A 194 -5.62 30.60 2.10
#